data_AF-G7H004-F1
#
_entry.id   AF-G7H004-F1
#
_cell.length_a   1.000
_cell.length_b   1.000
_cell.length_c   1.000
_cell.angle_alpha   90.00
_cell.angle_beta   90.00
_cell.angle_gamma   90.00
#
_symmetry.space_group_name_H-M   'P 1'
#
loop_
_entity.id
_entity.type
_entity.pdbx_description
1 polymer ?
#
loop_
_entity_poly.entity_id
_entity_poly.type
_entity_poly.pdbx_seq_one_letter_code
_entity_poly.pdbx_strand_id
1 'polypeptide(L)'
;MISVNNANVALPLLLIAVTVAVLAFVAYRRRESKALLRDAALARDLREAAGADAVRLAAVDEFETTIYQRLFYASVVGPKVRSAAFSLLGLLLSLGLAVLLAPSDGLTATTAKTVAAVLVVVFGIATVVFAGWAVYHLVSTPRVSFVESYDDDEDE
;
A
#
# COMPACT_ATOMS: atom_id res chain seq x y z
N MET A 1 7.50 -28.18 -22.29
CA MET A 1 8.88 -27.63 -22.28
C MET A 1 8.86 -26.27 -22.92
N ILE A 2 8.87 -25.19 -22.13
CA ILE A 2 9.16 -23.85 -22.66
C ILE A 2 10.64 -23.87 -23.05
N SER A 3 10.94 -23.67 -24.33
CA SER A 3 12.32 -23.58 -24.83
C SER A 3 13.11 -22.57 -23.99
N VAL A 4 14.34 -22.89 -23.61
CA VAL A 4 15.21 -22.03 -22.77
C VAL A 4 15.35 -20.61 -23.36
N ASN A 5 15.27 -20.47 -24.69
CA ASN A 5 15.23 -19.17 -25.36
C ASN A 5 13.99 -18.33 -25.01
N ASN A 6 12.83 -18.95 -24.83
CA ASN A 6 11.59 -18.25 -24.47
C ASN A 6 11.62 -17.81 -23.00
N ALA A 7 12.23 -18.59 -22.11
CA ALA A 7 12.37 -18.23 -20.70
C ALA A 7 13.26 -16.99 -20.50
N ASN A 8 14.36 -16.90 -21.27
CA ASN A 8 15.28 -15.76 -21.21
C ASN A 8 14.65 -14.44 -21.67
N VAL A 9 13.64 -14.48 -22.55
CA VAL A 9 12.90 -13.29 -23.02
C VAL A 9 11.64 -13.03 -22.19
N ALA A 10 10.95 -14.07 -21.72
CA ALA A 10 9.73 -13.95 -20.95
C ALA A 10 9.98 -13.38 -19.54
N LEU A 11 11.10 -13.76 -18.89
CA LEU A 11 11.40 -13.30 -17.54
C LEU A 11 11.63 -11.76 -17.48
N PRO A 12 12.46 -11.14 -18.33
CA PRO A 12 12.59 -9.68 -18.38
C PRO A 12 11.27 -8.95 -18.66
N LEU A 13 10.48 -9.45 -19.61
CA LEU A 13 9.17 -8.86 -19.94
C LEU A 13 8.20 -8.93 -18.77
N LEU A 14 8.17 -10.05 -18.05
CA LEU A 14 7.36 -10.23 -16.85
C LEU A 14 7.80 -9.25 -15.75
N LEU A 15 9.10 -9.08 -15.52
CA LEU A 15 9.62 -8.12 -14.53
C LEU A 15 9.24 -6.67 -14.87
N ILE A 16 9.28 -6.30 -16.15
CA ILE A 16 8.81 -4.99 -16.62
C ILE A 16 7.31 -4.84 -16.34
N ALA A 17 6.50 -5.84 -16.70
CA ALA A 17 5.06 -5.81 -16.47
C ALA A 17 4.71 -5.68 -14.97
N VAL A 18 5.37 -6.45 -14.11
CA VAL A 18 5.22 -6.35 -12.64
C VAL A 18 5.64 -4.97 -12.15
N THR A 19 6.71 -4.41 -12.70
CA THR A 19 7.16 -3.07 -12.33
C THR A 19 6.13 -2.00 -12.65
N VAL A 20 5.56 -2.05 -13.86
CA VAL A 20 4.48 -1.15 -14.26
C VAL A 20 3.24 -1.35 -13.38
N ALA A 21 2.87 -2.60 -13.06
CA ALA A 21 1.74 -2.89 -12.20
C ALA A 21 1.91 -2.31 -10.78
N VAL A 22 3.08 -2.47 -10.17
CA VAL A 22 3.37 -1.91 -8.83
C VAL A 22 3.35 -0.39 -8.86
N LEU A 23 3.94 0.24 -9.89
CA LEU A 23 3.89 1.70 -10.04
C LEU A 23 2.45 2.20 -10.22
N ALA A 24 1.65 1.53 -11.04
CA ALA A 24 0.24 1.87 -11.25
C ALA A 24 -0.57 1.72 -9.94
N PHE A 25 -0.35 0.63 -9.20
CA PHE A 25 -0.98 0.41 -7.90
C PHE A 25 -0.63 1.52 -6.89
N VAL A 26 0.65 1.90 -6.78
CA VAL A 26 1.09 2.97 -5.88
C VAL A 26 0.51 4.32 -6.32
N ALA A 27 0.48 4.60 -7.62
CA ALA A 27 -0.10 5.83 -8.17
C ALA A 27 -1.60 5.92 -7.87
N TYR A 28 -2.34 4.82 -8.06
CA TYR A 28 -3.76 4.71 -7.71
C TYR A 28 -3.99 5.01 -6.22
N ARG A 29 -3.25 4.34 -5.33
CA ARG A 29 -3.34 4.58 -3.88
C ARG A 29 -2.97 5.99 -3.46
N ARG A 30 -2.04 6.65 -4.15
CA ARG A 30 -1.72 8.06 -3.91
C ARG A 30 -2.86 8.99 -4.33
N ARG A 31 -3.55 8.71 -5.45
CA ARG A 31 -4.71 9.49 -5.89
C ARG A 31 -5.87 9.35 -4.90
N GLU A 32 -6.12 8.15 -4.40
CA GLU A 32 -7.13 7.87 -3.37
C GLU A 32 -6.86 8.66 -2.08
N SER A 33 -5.61 8.67 -1.58
CA SER A 33 -5.26 9.49 -0.40
C SER A 33 -5.47 10.99 -0.63
N LYS A 34 -5.21 11.51 -1.84
CA LYS A 34 -5.46 12.91 -2.18
C LYS A 34 -6.95 13.24 -2.24
N ALA A 35 -7.77 12.33 -2.75
CA ALA A 35 -9.22 12.50 -2.75
C ALA A 35 -9.74 12.60 -1.31
N LEU A 36 -9.33 11.68 -0.42
CA LEU A 36 -9.74 11.70 0.98
C LEU A 36 -9.33 12.98 1.72
N LEU A 37 -8.12 13.51 1.46
CA LEU A 37 -7.69 14.79 2.04
C LEU A 37 -8.52 15.98 1.55
N ARG A 38 -8.91 15.98 0.27
CA ARG A 38 -9.80 17.00 -0.28
C ARG A 38 -11.20 16.89 0.33
N ASP A 39 -11.71 15.68 0.50
CA ASP A 39 -13.04 15.46 1.07
C ASP A 39 -13.06 15.86 2.57
N ALA A 40 -11.96 15.66 3.31
CA ALA A 40 -11.79 16.18 4.66
C ALA A 40 -11.76 17.72 4.72
N ALA A 41 -11.14 18.39 3.74
CA ALA A 41 -11.19 19.85 3.64
C ALA A 41 -12.62 20.34 3.32
N LEU A 42 -13.33 19.66 2.41
CA LEU A 42 -14.71 19.96 2.08
C LEU A 42 -15.63 19.82 3.31
N ALA A 43 -15.41 18.80 4.14
CA ALA A 43 -16.19 18.62 5.37
C ALA A 43 -16.04 19.81 6.33
N ARG A 44 -14.82 20.34 6.47
CA ARG A 44 -14.55 21.55 7.25
C ARG A 44 -15.27 22.78 6.69
N ASP A 45 -15.24 22.96 5.37
CA ASP A 45 -15.94 24.07 4.70
C ASP A 45 -17.47 23.97 4.86
N LEU A 46 -18.02 22.75 4.78
CA LEU A 46 -19.44 22.48 5.01
C LEU A 46 -19.86 22.74 6.46
N ARG A 47 -19.00 22.40 7.43
CA ARG A 47 -19.20 22.71 8.85
C ARG A 47 -19.29 24.21 9.09
N GLU A 48 -18.38 24.97 8.51
CA GLU A 48 -18.37 26.43 8.59
C GLU A 48 -19.63 27.04 7.94
N ALA A 49 -20.06 26.49 6.80
CA ALA A 49 -21.28 26.92 6.11
C ALA A 49 -22.59 26.49 6.78
N ALA A 50 -22.59 25.43 7.60
CA ALA A 50 -23.74 24.97 8.37
C ALA A 50 -24.05 25.90 9.56
N GLY A 51 -23.03 26.56 10.12
CA GLY A 51 -23.21 27.51 11.22
C GLY A 51 -23.85 26.85 12.44
N ALA A 52 -25.00 27.36 12.89
CA ALA A 52 -25.76 26.84 14.03
C ALA A 52 -27.01 26.02 13.64
N ASP A 53 -27.20 25.73 12.35
CA ASP A 53 -28.33 24.92 11.89
C ASP A 53 -28.13 23.45 12.25
N ALA A 54 -28.92 22.97 13.21
CA ALA A 54 -28.81 21.61 13.76
C ALA A 54 -28.98 20.51 12.70
N VAL A 55 -29.83 20.71 11.69
CA VAL A 55 -30.07 19.70 10.65
C VAL A 55 -28.89 19.62 9.69
N ARG A 56 -28.30 20.78 9.34
CA ARG A 56 -27.12 20.84 8.48
C ARG A 56 -25.88 20.32 9.20
N LEU A 57 -25.76 20.55 10.51
CA LEU A 57 -24.69 19.98 11.33
C LEU A 57 -24.77 18.46 11.40
N ALA A 58 -25.95 17.88 11.63
CA ALA A 58 -26.13 16.43 11.66
C ALA A 58 -25.72 15.75 10.33
N ALA A 59 -26.07 16.35 9.19
CA ALA A 59 -25.66 15.85 7.88
C ALA A 59 -24.14 15.95 7.64
N VAL A 60 -23.49 16.98 8.21
CA VAL A 60 -22.03 17.13 8.16
C VAL A 60 -21.33 16.12 9.07
N ASP A 61 -21.89 15.84 10.26
CA ASP A 61 -21.36 14.83 11.19
C ASP A 61 -21.33 13.43 10.56
N GLU A 62 -22.39 13.02 9.86
CA GLU A 62 -22.44 11.72 9.17
C GLU A 62 -21.38 11.63 8.05
N PHE A 63 -21.20 12.72 7.30
CA PHE A 63 -20.18 12.84 6.25
C PHE A 63 -18.75 12.82 6.82
N GLU A 64 -18.49 13.58 7.90
CA GLU A 64 -17.21 13.64 8.59
C GLU A 64 -16.81 12.28 9.15
N THR A 65 -17.73 11.57 9.79
CA THR A 65 -17.48 10.27 10.42
C THR A 65 -17.00 9.24 9.40
N THR A 66 -17.65 9.18 8.23
CA THR A 66 -17.28 8.28 7.14
C THR A 66 -15.88 8.60 6.57
N ILE A 67 -15.54 9.88 6.48
CA ILE A 67 -14.24 10.33 5.95
C ILE A 67 -13.11 10.09 6.96
N TYR A 68 -13.28 10.46 8.22
CA TYR A 68 -12.25 10.30 9.24
C TYR A 68 -11.89 8.83 9.47
N GLN A 69 -12.87 7.91 9.43
CA GLN A 69 -12.61 6.48 9.52
C GLN A 69 -11.73 5.97 8.36
N ARG A 70 -12.02 6.42 7.14
CA ARG A 70 -11.21 6.09 5.94
C ARG A 70 -9.84 6.75 5.97
N LEU A 71 -9.74 7.98 6.47
CA LEU A 71 -8.50 8.75 6.56
C LEU A 71 -7.54 8.14 7.60
N PHE A 72 -8.06 7.70 8.74
CA PHE A 72 -7.28 7.02 9.78
C PHE A 72 -6.69 5.71 9.25
N TYR A 73 -7.52 4.89 8.61
CA TYR A 73 -7.08 3.66 7.97
C TYR A 73 -6.04 3.91 6.85
N ALA A 74 -6.31 4.87 5.96
CA ALA A 74 -5.44 5.18 4.83
C ALA A 74 -4.08 5.78 5.26
N SER A 75 -4.04 6.55 6.34
CA SER A 75 -2.81 7.17 6.86
C SER A 75 -1.89 6.18 7.58
N VAL A 76 -2.45 5.18 8.26
CA VAL A 76 -1.67 4.16 8.99
C VAL A 76 -1.27 2.99 8.08
N VAL A 77 -2.23 2.42 7.34
CA VAL A 77 -2.02 1.21 6.53
C VAL A 77 -1.42 1.54 5.16
N GLY A 78 -1.83 2.66 4.56
CA GLY A 78 -1.44 3.05 3.19
C GLY A 78 0.08 3.14 2.98
N PRO A 79 0.85 3.82 3.84
CA PRO A 79 2.31 3.85 3.72
C PRO A 79 2.97 2.47 3.79
N LYS A 80 2.50 1.60 4.69
CA LYS A 80 3.07 0.26 4.90
C LYS A 80 2.82 -0.66 3.70
N VAL A 81 1.61 -0.60 3.13
CA VAL A 81 1.25 -1.34 1.91
C VAL A 81 2.11 -0.90 0.72
N ARG A 82 2.40 0.39 0.57
CA ARG A 82 3.32 0.88 -0.47
C ARG A 82 4.73 0.37 -0.25
N SER A 83 5.24 0.43 0.99
CA SER A 83 6.56 -0.10 1.33
C SER A 83 6.66 -1.59 1.03
N ALA A 84 5.65 -2.38 1.42
CA ALA A 84 5.58 -3.81 1.10
C ALA A 84 5.60 -4.08 -0.41
N ALA A 85 4.84 -3.30 -1.18
CA ALA A 85 4.82 -3.43 -2.64
C ALA A 85 6.18 -3.13 -3.29
N PHE A 86 6.89 -2.08 -2.85
CA PHE A 86 8.23 -1.78 -3.33
C PHE A 86 9.27 -2.80 -2.89
N SER A 87 9.17 -3.32 -1.67
CA SER A 87 10.04 -4.39 -1.19
C SER A 87 9.86 -5.66 -2.00
N LEU A 88 8.61 -6.04 -2.29
CA LEU A 88 8.30 -7.20 -3.12
C LEU A 88 8.83 -7.03 -4.54
N LEU A 89 8.71 -5.83 -5.10
CA LEU A 89 9.30 -5.50 -6.40
C LEU A 89 10.83 -5.65 -6.38
N GLY A 90 11.50 -5.11 -5.36
CA GLY A 90 12.95 -5.27 -5.19
C GLY A 90 13.36 -6.74 -5.08
N LEU A 91 12.57 -7.56 -4.38
CA LEU A 91 12.78 -9.00 -4.27
C LEU A 91 12.69 -9.68 -5.64
N LEU A 92 11.63 -9.41 -6.41
CA LEU A 92 11.42 -10.01 -7.73
C LEU A 92 12.51 -9.61 -8.72
N LEU A 93 12.95 -8.35 -8.71
CA LEU A 93 14.06 -7.88 -9.53
C LEU A 93 15.38 -8.55 -9.15
N SER A 94 15.64 -8.72 -7.85
CA SER A 94 16.86 -9.35 -7.35
C SER A 94 16.90 -10.85 -7.69
N LEU A 95 15.76 -11.54 -7.58
CA LEU A 95 15.61 -12.93 -8.04
C LEU A 95 15.81 -13.04 -9.56
N GLY A 96 15.19 -12.13 -10.32
CA GLY A 96 15.38 -12.06 -11.77
C GLY A 96 16.84 -11.91 -12.17
N LEU A 97 17.57 -11.01 -11.48
CA LEU A 97 19.00 -10.81 -11.67
C LEU A 97 19.81 -12.06 -11.33
N ALA A 98 19.50 -12.73 -10.21
CA ALA A 98 20.18 -13.97 -9.82
C ALA A 98 20.01 -15.09 -10.86
N VAL A 99 18.79 -15.25 -11.41
CA VAL A 99 18.49 -16.22 -12.48
C VAL A 99 19.25 -15.87 -13.75
N LEU A 100 19.29 -14.58 -14.14
CA LEU A 100 19.98 -14.14 -15.34
C LEU A 100 21.50 -14.33 -15.25
N LEU A 101 22.08 -14.15 -14.06
CA LEU A 101 23.50 -14.34 -13.82
C LEU A 101 23.89 -15.81 -13.61
N ALA A 102 22.95 -16.71 -13.30
CA ALA A 102 23.23 -18.11 -12.97
C ALA A 102 24.20 -18.81 -13.95
N PRO A 103 24.03 -18.75 -15.29
CA PRO A 103 24.92 -19.41 -16.24
C PRO A 103 26.27 -18.70 -16.46
N SER A 104 26.53 -17.54 -15.84
CA SER A 104 27.77 -16.77 -16.04
C SER A 104 28.85 -17.13 -15.02
N ASP A 105 30.09 -17.28 -15.48
CA ASP A 105 31.25 -17.60 -14.64
C ASP A 105 32.33 -16.50 -14.71
N GLY A 106 33.19 -16.44 -13.67
CA GLY A 106 34.23 -15.43 -13.52
C GLY A 106 34.03 -14.52 -12.30
N LEU A 107 35.09 -13.80 -11.90
CA LEU A 107 35.09 -12.99 -10.67
C LEU A 107 33.96 -11.94 -10.62
N THR A 108 33.72 -11.27 -11.75
CA THR A 108 32.66 -10.26 -11.89
C THR A 108 31.27 -10.88 -11.75
N ALA A 109 31.04 -12.03 -12.38
CA ALA A 109 29.80 -12.79 -12.27
C ALA A 109 29.56 -13.28 -10.83
N THR A 110 30.58 -13.82 -10.17
CA THR A 110 30.51 -14.27 -8.77
C THR A 110 30.18 -13.11 -7.82
N THR A 111 30.78 -11.94 -8.04
CA THR A 111 30.50 -10.74 -7.24
C THR A 111 29.05 -10.31 -7.44
N ALA A 112 28.58 -10.25 -8.69
CA ALA A 112 27.21 -9.87 -9.01
C ALA A 112 26.17 -10.86 -8.45
N LYS A 113 26.43 -12.17 -8.51
CA LYS A 113 25.60 -13.21 -7.88
C LYS A 113 25.50 -13.02 -6.37
N THR A 114 26.62 -12.72 -5.71
CA THR A 114 26.65 -12.45 -4.26
C THR A 114 25.80 -11.22 -3.91
N VAL A 115 25.95 -10.13 -4.65
CA VAL A 115 25.14 -8.91 -4.45
C VAL A 115 23.65 -9.21 -4.65
N ALA A 116 23.29 -9.93 -5.72
CA ALA A 116 21.90 -10.31 -5.99
C ALA A 116 21.33 -11.16 -4.84
N ALA A 117 22.10 -12.12 -4.31
CA ALA A 117 21.69 -12.94 -3.17
C ALA A 117 21.45 -12.11 -1.90
N VAL A 118 22.34 -11.15 -1.59
CA VAL A 118 22.16 -10.22 -0.46
C VAL A 118 20.89 -9.40 -0.64
N LEU A 119 20.63 -8.87 -1.84
CA LEU A 119 19.42 -8.09 -2.12
C LEU A 119 18.15 -8.94 -1.99
N VAL A 120 18.16 -10.20 -2.42
CA VAL A 120 17.03 -11.13 -2.22
C VAL A 120 16.72 -11.26 -0.73
N VAL A 121 17.73 -11.44 0.12
CA VAL A 121 17.53 -11.55 1.57
C VAL A 121 16.97 -10.25 2.15
N VAL A 122 17.58 -9.10 1.83
CA VAL A 122 17.16 -7.79 2.35
C VAL A 122 15.73 -7.45 1.93
N PHE A 123 15.41 -7.57 0.65
CA PHE A 123 14.07 -7.29 0.15
C PHE A 123 13.04 -8.32 0.60
N GLY A 124 13.44 -9.58 0.76
CA GLY A 124 12.60 -10.64 1.32
C GLY A 124 12.16 -10.30 2.74
N ILE A 125 13.11 -9.97 3.61
CA ILE A 125 12.83 -9.54 4.99
C ILE A 125 11.96 -8.28 4.98
N ALA A 126 12.31 -7.26 4.20
CA ALA A 126 11.54 -6.01 4.13
C ALA A 126 10.09 -6.27 3.69
N THR A 127 9.88 -7.16 2.73
CA THR A 127 8.53 -7.53 2.25
C THR A 127 7.71 -8.13 3.37
N VAL A 128 8.26 -9.12 4.09
CA VAL A 128 7.58 -9.79 5.19
C VAL A 128 7.28 -8.80 6.32
N VAL A 129 8.24 -7.96 6.71
CA VAL A 129 8.07 -6.98 7.78
C VAL A 129 6.98 -5.96 7.43
N PHE A 130 7.03 -5.36 6.23
CA PHE A 130 6.04 -4.35 5.85
C PHE A 130 4.66 -4.96 5.60
N ALA A 131 4.58 -6.17 5.03
CA ALA A 131 3.31 -6.88 4.88
C ALA A 131 2.73 -7.24 6.25
N GLY A 132 3.55 -7.77 7.17
CA GLY A 132 3.17 -8.08 8.54
C GLY A 132 2.67 -6.85 9.29
N TRP A 133 3.36 -5.72 9.18
CA TRP A 133 2.89 -4.45 9.74
C TRP A 133 1.59 -3.95 9.11
N ALA A 134 1.43 -4.09 7.80
CA ALA A 134 0.19 -3.73 7.14
C ALA A 134 -0.99 -4.57 7.64
N VAL A 135 -0.79 -5.90 7.78
CA VAL A 135 -1.80 -6.82 8.33
C VAL A 135 -2.06 -6.55 9.81
N TYR A 136 -1.02 -6.31 10.60
CA TYR A 136 -1.15 -5.97 12.00
C TYR A 136 -2.03 -4.73 12.17
N HIS A 137 -1.74 -3.64 11.46
CA HIS A 137 -2.57 -2.45 11.51
C HIS A 137 -3.96 -2.70 10.92
N LEU A 138 -4.10 -3.49 9.86
CA LEU A 138 -5.41 -3.85 9.32
C LEU A 138 -6.33 -4.50 10.36
N VAL A 139 -5.79 -5.38 11.20
CA VAL A 139 -6.55 -6.16 12.20
C VAL A 139 -6.66 -5.44 13.54
N SER A 140 -5.63 -4.68 13.94
CA SER A 140 -5.56 -4.01 15.24
C SER A 140 -6.17 -2.61 15.25
N THR A 141 -6.37 -1.97 14.10
CA THR A 141 -7.08 -0.68 14.05
C THR A 141 -8.53 -0.95 14.43
N PRO A 142 -9.01 -0.49 15.60
CA PRO A 142 -10.39 -0.71 16.00
C PRO A 142 -11.26 -0.09 14.91
N ARG A 143 -12.16 -0.89 14.34
CA ARG A 143 -13.32 -0.30 13.66
C ARG A 143 -14.12 0.30 14.81
N VAL A 144 -13.85 1.56 15.13
CA VAL A 144 -14.69 2.32 16.06
C VAL A 144 -16.07 2.27 15.43
N SER A 145 -16.90 1.36 15.93
CA SER A 145 -18.33 1.36 15.69
C SER A 145 -18.82 2.58 16.45
N PHE A 146 -19.00 3.68 15.74
CA PHE A 146 -19.79 4.80 16.26
C PHE A 146 -21.24 4.40 16.51
N VAL A 147 -21.63 3.16 16.21
CA VAL A 147 -22.91 2.55 16.60
C VAL A 147 -23.12 2.66 18.11
N GLU A 148 -22.09 2.38 18.94
CA GLU A 148 -22.23 2.52 20.39
C GLU A 148 -22.38 3.98 20.87
N SER A 149 -21.89 4.99 20.14
CA SER A 149 -22.01 6.40 20.60
C SER A 149 -23.34 7.05 20.25
N TYR A 150 -24.16 6.42 19.41
CA TYR A 150 -25.52 6.90 19.10
C TYR A 150 -26.59 6.15 19.91
N ASP A 151 -26.28 4.97 20.44
CA ASP A 151 -27.20 4.21 21.30
C ASP A 151 -27.25 4.79 22.74
N ASP A 152 -26.17 5.42 23.22
CA ASP A 152 -26.11 6.03 24.56
C ASP A 152 -26.92 7.35 24.66
N ASP A 153 -27.35 7.94 23.54
CA ASP A 153 -28.15 9.19 23.50
C ASP A 153 -29.68 8.95 23.49
N GLU A 154 -30.16 7.70 23.39
CA GLU A 154 -31.60 7.37 23.39
C GLU A 154 -32.19 7.11 24.80
N ASP A 155 -31.38 7.15 25.86
CA ASP A 155 -31.77 6.78 27.24
C ASP A 155 -31.95 7.97 28.24
N GLU A 156 -32.00 9.24 27.80
CA GLU A 156 -32.36 10.40 28.65
C GLU A 156 -33.62 11.18 28.22
#